data_AF-A0A2N7NFK9-F1
#
_entry.id   AF-A0A2N7NFK9-F1
#
_cell.length_a   1.000
_cell.length_b   1.000
_cell.length_c   1.000
_cell.angle_alpha   90.00
_cell.angle_beta   90.00
_cell.angle_gamma   90.00
#
_symmetry.space_group_name_H-M   'P 1'
#
loop_
_entity.id
_entity.type
_entity.pdbx_description
1 polymer ?
#
loop_
_entity_poly.entity_id
_entity_poly.type
_entity_poly.pdbx_seq_one_letter_code
_entity_poly.pdbx_strand_id
1 'polypeptide(L)'
;MLSSSIQIAITYLVLVAVSALFSESSKALLVWYLVIGIVTFFVYAKDKRAAINGNWRVPEKTLHVFSVAGGWLGALIAQDKLRHKTQKQPFRFVFFVTASLNVVAFVWTLTPSGQATFGQWLSEIIKLF
;
A
#
# COMPACT_ATOMS: atom_id res chain seq x y z
N MET A 1 22.00 4.69 -8.07
CA MET A 1 20.94 3.94 -8.79
C MET A 1 19.77 3.75 -7.82
N LEU A 2 18.52 4.02 -8.23
CA LEU A 2 17.34 3.75 -7.38
C LEU A 2 17.20 2.24 -7.15
N SER A 3 16.80 1.82 -5.95
CA SER A 3 16.50 0.40 -5.69
C SER A 3 15.25 -0.04 -6.46
N SER A 4 15.18 -1.31 -6.84
CA SER A 4 14.03 -1.88 -7.56
C SER A 4 12.71 -1.66 -6.81
N SER A 5 12.74 -1.69 -5.48
CA SER A 5 11.60 -1.39 -4.61
C SER A 5 11.06 0.03 -4.82
N ILE A 6 11.94 1.03 -4.92
CA ILE A 6 11.52 2.41 -5.17
C ILE A 6 11.01 2.57 -6.60
N GLN A 7 11.66 1.92 -7.57
CA GLN A 7 11.20 1.93 -8.96
C GLN A 7 9.78 1.36 -9.09
N ILE A 8 9.50 0.21 -8.47
CA ILE A 8 8.16 -0.40 -8.44
C ILE A 8 7.13 0.56 -7.81
N ALA A 9 7.47 1.17 -6.67
CA ALA A 9 6.55 2.08 -6.00
C ALA A 9 6.26 3.35 -6.82
N ILE A 10 7.29 3.93 -7.45
CA ILE A 10 7.12 5.09 -8.34
C ILE A 10 6.27 4.69 -9.54
N THR A 11 6.60 3.59 -10.22
CA THR A 11 5.84 3.12 -11.38
C THR A 11 4.37 2.91 -11.04
N TYR A 12 4.07 2.25 -9.93
CA TYR A 12 2.69 2.04 -9.51
C TYR A 12 1.98 3.38 -9.19
N LEU A 13 2.61 4.29 -8.45
CA LEU A 13 2.02 5.60 -8.14
C LEU A 13 1.79 6.44 -9.39
N VAL A 14 2.71 6.37 -10.37
CA VAL A 14 2.55 7.04 -11.66
C VAL A 14 1.37 6.45 -12.43
N LEU A 15 1.21 5.13 -12.47
CA LEU A 15 0.05 4.49 -13.11
C LEU A 15 -1.27 4.91 -12.46
N VAL A 16 -1.31 4.97 -11.12
CA VAL A 16 -2.48 5.44 -10.39
C VAL A 16 -2.74 6.92 -10.69
N ALA A 17 -1.70 7.77 -10.70
CA ALA A 17 -1.83 9.19 -11.01
C ALA A 17 -2.29 9.46 -12.45
N VAL A 18 -1.77 8.70 -13.42
CA VAL A 18 -2.24 8.77 -14.81
C VAL A 18 -3.70 8.35 -14.88
N SER A 19 -4.12 7.28 -14.20
CA SER A 19 -5.53 6.86 -14.16
C SER A 19 -6.46 7.93 -13.56
N ALA A 20 -5.95 8.76 -12.65
CA ALA A 20 -6.68 9.87 -12.03
C ALA A 20 -6.99 11.02 -13.00
N LEU A 21 -6.37 11.05 -14.19
CA LEU A 21 -6.73 11.96 -15.28
C LEU A 21 -7.98 11.51 -16.05
N PHE A 22 -8.34 10.23 -15.96
CA PHE A 22 -9.45 9.64 -16.71
C PHE A 22 -10.67 9.31 -15.84
N SER A 23 -10.48 9.13 -14.52
CA SER A 23 -11.53 8.76 -13.58
C SER A 23 -11.44 9.57 -12.28
N GLU A 24 -12.54 10.22 -11.89
CA GLU A 24 -12.63 10.97 -10.63
C GLU A 24 -12.40 10.09 -9.40
N SER A 25 -12.91 8.85 -9.43
CA SER A 25 -12.69 7.90 -8.33
C SER A 25 -11.21 7.50 -8.16
N SER A 26 -10.40 7.59 -9.22
CA SER A 26 -8.97 7.31 -9.15
C SER A 26 -8.18 8.39 -8.39
N LYS A 27 -8.69 9.63 -8.28
CA LYS A 27 -8.06 10.67 -7.45
C LYS A 27 -8.09 10.29 -5.97
N ALA A 28 -9.22 9.76 -5.49
CA ALA A 28 -9.34 9.28 -4.12
C ALA A 28 -8.40 8.10 -3.84
N LEU A 29 -8.25 7.17 -4.79
CA LEU A 29 -7.29 6.07 -4.69
C LEU A 29 -5.84 6.56 -4.60
N LEU A 30 -5.46 7.57 -5.39
CA LEU A 30 -4.12 8.14 -5.34
C LEU A 30 -3.80 8.72 -3.95
N VAL A 31 -4.71 9.56 -3.43
CA VAL A 31 -4.57 10.15 -2.09
C VAL A 31 -4.49 9.04 -1.04
N TRP A 32 -5.36 8.04 -1.15
CA TRP A 32 -5.37 6.90 -0.24
C TRP A 32 -4.03 6.17 -0.23
N TYR A 33 -3.50 5.76 -1.39
CA TYR A 33 -2.21 5.06 -1.51
C TYR A 33 -1.04 5.87 -0.94
N LEU A 34 -1.03 7.20 -1.14
CA LEU A 34 -0.01 8.08 -0.57
C LEU A 34 -0.09 8.10 0.96
N VAL A 35 -1.28 8.35 1.52
CA VAL A 35 -1.50 8.46 2.97
C VAL A 35 -1.20 7.13 3.66
N ILE A 36 -1.84 6.04 3.22
CA ILE A 36 -1.67 4.73 3.84
C ILE A 36 -0.24 4.22 3.65
N GLY A 37 0.42 4.55 2.53
CA GLY A 37 1.81 4.22 2.27
C GLY A 37 2.77 4.91 3.26
N ILE A 38 2.59 6.22 3.47
CA ILE A 38 3.37 6.98 4.45
C ILE A 38 3.18 6.42 5.86
N VAL A 39 1.92 6.21 6.28
CA VAL A 39 1.59 5.62 7.59
C VAL A 39 2.27 4.27 7.75
N THR A 40 2.15 3.39 6.76
CA THR A 40 2.74 2.04 6.79
C THR A 40 4.25 2.09 6.91
N PHE A 41 4.92 2.98 6.18
CA PHE A 41 6.37 3.16 6.31
C PHE A 41 6.77 3.52 7.75
N PHE A 42 6.06 4.46 8.38
CA PHE A 42 6.34 4.87 9.76
C PHE A 42 6.05 3.76 10.78
N VAL A 43 5.01 2.95 10.56
CA VAL A 43 4.74 1.78 11.41
C VAL A 43 5.90 0.79 11.35
N TYR A 44 6.45 0.51 10.17
CA TYR A 44 7.64 -0.34 10.02
C TYR A 44 8.88 0.29 10.66
N ALA A 45 9.07 1.60 10.51
CA ALA A 45 10.17 2.33 11.14
C ALA A 45 10.10 2.25 12.67
N LYS A 46 8.89 2.38 13.24
CA LYS A 46 8.62 2.21 14.67
C LYS A 46 8.93 0.77 15.12
N ASP A 47 8.50 -0.25 14.38
CA ASP A 47 8.81 -1.65 14.73
C ASP A 47 10.32 -1.91 14.72
N LYS A 48 11.05 -1.36 13.74
CA LYS A 48 12.52 -1.50 13.71
C LYS A 48 13.18 -0.81 14.90
N ARG A 49 12.76 0.40 15.27
CA ARG A 49 13.27 1.10 16.47
C ARG A 49 12.97 0.31 17.75
N ALA A 50 11.77 -0.24 17.87
CA ALA A 50 11.42 -1.08 19.01
C ALA A 50 12.29 -2.33 19.09
N ALA A 51 12.59 -2.96 17.95
CA ALA A 51 13.48 -4.11 17.88
C ALA A 51 14.91 -3.82 18.35
N ILE A 52 15.44 -2.63 18.05
CA ILE A 52 16.79 -2.20 18.45
C ILE A 52 16.82 -1.86 19.95
N ASN A 53 15.78 -1.20 20.45
CA ASN A 53 15.73 -0.69 21.83
C ASN A 53 15.19 -1.73 22.84
N GLY A 54 14.88 -2.95 22.42
CA GLY A 54 14.28 -3.98 23.29
C GLY A 54 12.84 -3.67 23.73
N ASN A 55 12.16 -2.75 23.04
CA ASN A 55 10.79 -2.37 23.35
C ASN A 55 9.77 -3.35 22.72
N TRP A 56 8.50 -3.24 23.15
CA TRP A 56 7.41 -4.01 22.57
C TRP A 56 7.28 -3.75 21.06
N ARG A 57 7.26 -4.85 20.29
CA ARG A 57 7.25 -4.85 18.82
C ARG A 57 5.84 -4.79 18.26
N VAL A 58 5.69 -4.29 17.04
CA VAL A 58 4.39 -4.28 16.35
C VAL A 58 4.06 -5.71 15.91
N PRO A 59 2.84 -6.22 16.19
CA PRO A 59 2.43 -7.54 15.73
C PRO A 59 2.50 -7.67 14.19
N GLU A 60 2.94 -8.81 13.68
CA GLU A 60 3.04 -9.04 12.22
C GLU A 60 1.70 -8.90 11.52
N LYS A 61 0.62 -9.33 12.17
CA LYS A 61 -0.75 -9.16 11.67
C LYS A 61 -1.05 -7.70 11.36
N THR A 62 -0.64 -6.78 12.22
CA THR A 62 -0.86 -5.33 12.02
C THR A 62 -0.10 -4.85 10.77
N LEU A 63 1.16 -5.27 10.59
CA LEU A 63 1.95 -4.91 9.41
C LEU A 63 1.32 -5.41 8.11
N HIS A 64 0.73 -6.61 8.11
CA HIS A 64 0.02 -7.14 6.96
C HIS A 64 -1.31 -6.44 6.71
N VAL A 65 -2.08 -6.11 7.75
CA VAL A 65 -3.33 -5.35 7.62
C VAL A 65 -3.07 -3.99 6.93
N PHE A 66 -2.03 -3.27 7.36
CA PHE A 66 -1.63 -2.02 6.71
C PHE A 66 -1.24 -2.23 5.25
N SER A 67 -0.47 -3.28 4.94
CA SER A 67 -0.15 -3.61 3.55
C SER A 67 -1.40 -3.89 2.71
N VAL A 68 -2.37 -4.67 3.24
CA VAL A 68 -3.61 -5.05 2.54
C VAL A 68 -4.49 -3.84 2.30
N ALA A 69 -4.58 -2.93 3.27
CA ALA A 69 -5.33 -1.69 3.14
C ALA A 69 -4.77 -0.71 2.08
N GLY A 70 -3.65 -1.02 1.42
CA GLY A 70 -3.02 -0.19 0.39
C GLY A 70 -1.61 0.26 0.75
N GLY A 71 -1.17 -0.01 1.98
CA GLY A 71 0.16 0.37 2.47
C GLY A 71 1.32 -0.41 1.89
N TRP A 72 1.07 -1.34 0.97
CA TRP A 72 2.07 -2.27 0.43
C TRP A 72 3.27 -1.57 -0.20
N LEU A 73 3.10 -0.37 -0.79
CA LEU A 73 4.20 0.44 -1.30
C LEU A 73 5.10 0.98 -0.18
N GLY A 74 4.50 1.51 0.87
CA GLY A 74 5.23 1.97 2.06
C GLY A 74 5.96 0.82 2.74
N ALA A 75 5.32 -0.35 2.83
CA ALA A 75 5.93 -1.58 3.31
C ALA A 75 7.10 -2.04 2.42
N LEU A 76 6.98 -1.97 1.09
CA LEU A 76 8.05 -2.32 0.15
C LEU A 76 9.29 -1.44 0.34
N ILE A 77 9.09 -0.13 0.41
CA ILE A 77 10.15 0.86 0.64
C ILE A 77 10.75 0.65 2.04
N ALA A 78 9.93 0.40 3.06
CA ALA A 78 10.40 0.17 4.41
C ALA A 78 11.23 -1.12 4.51
N GLN A 79 10.81 -2.22 3.90
CA GLN A 79 11.58 -3.47 3.89
C GLN A 79 12.96 -3.28 3.24
N ASP A 80 13.02 -2.53 2.12
CA ASP A 80 14.26 -2.21 1.41
C ASP A 80 15.19 -1.31 2.25
N LYS A 81 14.69 -0.14 2.70
CA LYS A 81 15.51 0.86 3.41
C LYS A 81 15.87 0.44 4.83
N LEU A 82 14.95 -0.22 5.52
CA LEU A 82 15.15 -0.65 6.89
C LEU A 82 15.77 -2.04 6.96
N ARG A 83 15.93 -2.75 5.83
CA ARG A 83 16.45 -4.14 5.79
C ARG A 83 15.74 -5.05 6.80
N HIS A 84 14.46 -4.79 7.02
CA HIS A 84 13.68 -5.34 8.12
C HIS A 84 12.78 -6.44 7.59
N LYS A 85 12.88 -7.64 8.18
CA LYS A 85 12.06 -8.83 7.83
C LYS A 85 12.03 -9.17 6.33
N THR A 86 13.16 -9.01 5.64
CA THR A 86 13.31 -9.32 4.20
C THR A 86 13.46 -10.81 3.88
N GLN A 87 13.80 -11.65 4.86
CA GLN A 87 14.11 -13.08 4.64
C GLN A 87 13.23 -14.08 5.41
N LYS A 88 12.33 -13.62 6.30
CA LYS A 88 11.45 -14.54 7.02
C LYS A 88 10.34 -15.06 6.07
N GLN A 89 10.39 -16.35 5.77
CA GLN A 89 9.60 -17.03 4.73
C GLN A 89 8.07 -16.86 4.81
N PRO A 90 7.37 -16.77 5.98
CA PRO A 90 5.93 -16.46 5.92
C PRO A 90 5.67 -14.98 5.59
N PHE A 91 6.49 -14.06 6.11
CA PHE A 91 6.24 -12.62 5.98
C PHE A 91 6.35 -12.14 4.53
N ARG A 92 7.36 -12.62 3.81
CA ARG A 92 7.58 -12.25 2.40
C ARG A 92 6.49 -12.80 1.48
N PHE A 93 6.03 -14.02 1.71
CA PHE A 93 4.94 -14.62 0.95
C PHE A 93 3.63 -13.82 1.12
N VAL A 94 3.23 -13.56 2.37
CA VAL A 94 2.02 -12.78 2.66
C VAL A 94 2.12 -11.37 2.08
N PHE A 95 3.31 -10.76 2.11
CA PHE A 95 3.55 -9.47 1.45
C PHE A 95 3.31 -9.53 -0.06
N PHE A 96 3.82 -10.54 -0.78
CA PHE A 96 3.59 -10.67 -2.22
C PHE A 96 2.12 -10.90 -2.56
N VAL A 97 1.43 -11.76 -1.80
CA VAL A 97 -0.03 -11.93 -1.96
C VAL A 97 -0.75 -10.59 -1.80
N THR A 98 -0.36 -9.82 -0.80
CA THR A 98 -0.94 -8.50 -0.52
C THR A 98 -0.70 -7.49 -1.64
N ALA A 99 0.51 -7.46 -2.19
CA ALA A 99 0.87 -6.63 -3.33
C ALA A 99 0.06 -7.01 -4.58
N SER A 100 -0.03 -8.31 -4.87
CA SER A 100 -0.82 -8.84 -5.98
C SER A 100 -2.31 -8.48 -5.85
N LEU A 101 -2.89 -8.61 -4.66
CA LEU A 101 -4.28 -8.20 -4.42
C LEU A 101 -4.51 -6.72 -4.71
N ASN A 102 -3.58 -5.84 -4.30
CA ASN A 102 -3.66 -4.41 -4.57
C ASN A 102 -3.54 -4.08 -6.07
N VAL A 103 -2.68 -4.80 -6.79
CA VAL A 103 -2.56 -4.65 -8.25
C VAL A 103 -3.84 -5.11 -8.94
N VAL A 104 -4.39 -6.27 -8.57
CA VAL A 104 -5.64 -6.79 -9.14
C VAL A 104 -6.80 -5.84 -8.86
N ALA A 105 -6.93 -5.35 -7.63
CA ALA A 105 -7.96 -4.38 -7.26
C ALA A 105 -7.83 -3.09 -8.08
N PHE A 106 -6.61 -2.57 -8.23
CA PHE A 106 -6.38 -1.39 -9.06
C PHE A 106 -6.74 -1.63 -10.53
N VAL A 107 -6.30 -2.75 -11.13
CA VAL A 107 -6.66 -3.09 -12.52
C VAL A 107 -8.18 -3.23 -12.68
N TRP A 108 -8.87 -3.82 -11.70
CA TRP A 108 -10.33 -3.90 -11.71
C TRP A 108 -10.98 -2.50 -11.74
N THR A 109 -10.45 -1.52 -10.99
CA THR A 109 -10.95 -0.14 -11.03
C THR A 109 -10.75 0.57 -12.37
N LEU A 110 -9.91 0.04 -13.27
CA LEU A 110 -9.77 0.55 -14.63
C LEU A 110 -10.85 0.04 -15.59
N THR A 111 -11.61 -0.99 -15.19
CA THR A 111 -12.71 -1.53 -16.00
C THR A 111 -13.99 -0.67 -15.86
N PRO A 112 -14.88 -0.62 -16.88
CA PRO A 112 -16.14 0.12 -16.77
C PRO A 112 -17.00 -0.31 -15.57
N SER A 113 -17.08 -1.62 -15.31
CA SER A 113 -17.77 -2.18 -14.15
C SER A 113 -17.14 -1.76 -12.82
N GLY A 114 -15.80 -1.71 -12.76
CA GLY A 114 -15.08 -1.29 -11.58
C GLY A 114 -15.28 0.19 -11.29
N GLN A 115 -15.19 1.05 -12.31
CA GLN A 115 -15.44 2.48 -12.15
C GLN A 115 -16.86 2.78 -11.67
N ALA A 116 -17.87 2.11 -12.24
CA ALA A 116 -19.26 2.29 -11.83
C ALA A 116 -19.47 1.86 -10.36
N THR A 117 -19.02 0.66 -10.01
CA THR A 117 -19.23 0.09 -8.67
C THR A 117 -18.44 0.87 -7.61
N PHE A 118 -17.15 1.10 -7.87
CA PHE A 118 -16.26 1.79 -6.95
C PHE A 118 -16.62 3.27 -6.81
N GLY A 119 -16.98 3.93 -7.91
CA GLY A 119 -17.45 5.31 -7.92
C GLY A 119 -18.73 5.49 -7.10
N GLN A 120 -19.72 4.60 -7.28
CA GLN A 120 -20.94 4.63 -6.48
C GLN A 120 -20.63 4.44 -5.00
N TRP A 121 -19.89 3.39 -4.65
CA TRP A 121 -19.50 3.08 -3.28
C TRP A 121 -18.74 4.25 -2.62
N LEU A 122 -17.79 4.84 -3.33
CA LEU A 122 -17.02 5.99 -2.85
C LEU A 122 -17.94 7.19 -2.58
N SER A 123 -18.90 7.44 -3.47
CA SER A 123 -19.87 8.53 -3.30
C SER A 123 -20.78 8.31 -2.08
N GLU A 124 -21.19 7.07 -1.81
CA GLU A 124 -22.01 6.73 -0.64
C GLU A 124 -21.22 6.96 0.64
N ILE A 125 -19.95 6.54 0.68
CA ILE A 125 -19.07 6.78 1.83
C ILE A 125 -18.88 8.26 2.09
N ILE A 126 -18.59 9.05 1.06
CA ILE A 126 -18.36 10.50 1.21
C ILE A 126 -19.63 11.19 1.74
N LYS A 127 -20.83 10.72 1.36
CA LYS A 127 -22.11 11.27 1.86
C LYS A 127 -22.39 10.94 3.33
N LEU A 128 -21.70 9.97 3.93
CA LEU A 128 -21.90 9.60 5.34
C LEU A 128 -21.14 10.53 6.31
N PHE A 129 -20.28 11.41 5.81
CA PHE A 129 -19.50 12.38 6.59
C PHE A 129 -19.88 13.81 6.19
#